data_AF-A0A2V1NYT6-F1
#
_entry.id   AF-A0A2V1NYT6-F1
#
_cell.length_a   1.000
_cell.length_b   1.000
_cell.length_c   1.000
_cell.angle_alpha   90.00
_cell.angle_beta   90.00
_cell.angle_gamma   90.00
#
_symmetry.space_group_name_H-M   'P 1'
#
loop_
_entity.id
_entity.type
_entity.pdbx_description
1 polymer ?
#
loop_
_entity_poly.entity_id
_entity_poly.type
_entity_poly.pdbx_seq_one_letter_code
_entity_poly.pdbx_strand_id
1 'polypeptide(L)'
;MVFTEVNAQVSGSLHIYQSIAQGIVDVTTAPARQVVEYHVPPSWAVPSFAAFLAALDELGLTYDPATRTGVIVSMPAIPLAPGEPVQFVFCLAYDPTEGHQHAFDRLDARFATVPVGTYDASQHVATGAVSFSS
;
A
#
# COMPACT_ATOMS: atom_id res chain seq x y z
N MET A 1 4.01 10.73 26.59
CA MET A 1 3.91 9.43 25.89
C MET A 1 3.37 8.43 26.90
N VAL A 2 2.26 7.76 26.58
CA VAL A 2 1.64 6.74 27.44
C VAL A 2 1.40 5.51 26.56
N PHE A 3 1.88 4.35 27.01
CA PHE A 3 1.66 3.08 26.32
C PHE A 3 0.26 2.55 26.68
N THR A 4 -0.55 2.19 25.70
CA THR A 4 -1.94 1.73 25.89
C THR A 4 -2.09 0.22 25.77
N GLU A 5 -1.21 -0.44 25.02
CA GLU A 5 -1.25 -1.88 24.75
C GLU A 5 0.12 -2.42 24.31
N VAL A 6 0.29 -3.74 24.41
CA VAL A 6 1.46 -4.48 23.88
C VAL A 6 0.95 -5.63 23.02
N ASN A 7 1.28 -5.61 21.74
CA ASN A 7 0.94 -6.67 20.79
C ASN A 7 2.20 -7.51 20.48
N ALA A 8 2.40 -8.62 21.19
CA ALA A 8 3.58 -9.50 21.03
C ALA A 8 3.36 -10.57 19.94
N GLN A 9 3.00 -10.14 18.73
CA GLN A 9 2.80 -11.00 17.57
C GLN A 9 3.36 -10.34 16.31
N VAL A 10 3.55 -11.11 15.23
CA VAL A 10 3.79 -10.54 13.90
C VAL A 10 2.56 -9.74 13.51
N SER A 11 2.61 -8.42 13.70
CA SER A 11 1.53 -7.52 13.34
C SER A 11 1.59 -7.15 11.86
N GLY A 12 0.50 -6.57 11.36
CA GLY A 12 0.43 -6.05 9.99
C GLY A 12 1.55 -5.07 9.63
N SER A 13 2.24 -4.47 10.61
CA SER A 13 3.32 -3.53 10.34
C SER A 13 4.72 -4.14 10.28
N LEU A 14 4.92 -5.37 10.80
CA LEU A 14 6.27 -5.93 10.95
C LEU A 14 6.98 -6.14 9.60
N HIS A 15 6.25 -6.66 8.61
CA HIS A 15 6.80 -6.90 7.27
C HIS A 15 7.13 -5.60 6.52
N ILE A 16 6.39 -4.53 6.80
CA ILE A 16 6.64 -3.19 6.26
C ILE A 16 7.96 -2.65 6.81
N TYR A 17 8.15 -2.69 8.13
CA TYR A 17 9.34 -2.13 8.75
C TYR A 17 10.60 -2.96 8.50
N GLN A 18 10.54 -4.29 8.67
CA GLN A 18 11.73 -5.14 8.57
C GLN A 18 12.08 -5.45 7.11
N SER A 19 11.14 -5.99 6.34
CA SER A 19 11.45 -6.47 4.99
C SER A 19 11.51 -5.32 3.98
N ILE A 20 10.51 -4.43 4.00
CA ILE A 20 10.43 -3.36 2.99
C ILE A 20 11.34 -2.18 3.37
N ALA A 21 11.12 -1.54 4.51
CA ALA A 21 11.84 -0.32 4.86
C ALA A 21 13.33 -0.56 5.16
N GLN A 22 13.69 -1.62 5.89
CA GLN A 22 15.09 -1.93 6.21
C GLN A 22 15.75 -2.85 5.17
N GLY A 23 15.03 -3.87 4.67
CA GLY A 23 15.61 -4.86 3.76
C GLY A 23 15.70 -4.43 2.29
N ILE A 24 14.62 -3.87 1.73
CA ILE A 24 14.55 -3.52 0.30
C ILE A 24 14.96 -2.06 0.05
N VAL A 25 14.41 -1.13 0.84
CA VAL A 25 14.61 0.31 0.65
C VAL A 25 15.84 0.81 1.40
N ASP A 26 16.21 0.15 2.50
CA ASP A 26 17.24 0.60 3.45
C ASP A 26 17.14 2.10 3.75
N VAL A 27 16.05 2.48 4.42
CA VAL A 27 15.69 3.88 4.70
C VAL A 27 16.78 4.68 5.42
N THR A 28 17.76 4.01 6.03
CA THR A 28 18.85 4.64 6.77
C THR A 28 20.08 4.98 5.90
N THR A 29 20.28 4.26 4.79
CA THR A 29 21.38 4.52 3.86
C THR A 29 21.18 5.83 3.11
N ALA A 30 22.25 6.63 2.98
CA ALA A 30 22.22 7.88 2.26
C ALA A 30 22.12 7.67 0.73
N PRO A 31 21.30 8.47 0.01
CA PRO A 31 20.35 9.46 0.53
C PRO A 31 19.16 8.80 1.25
N ALA A 32 18.71 9.38 2.36
CA ALA A 32 17.64 8.78 3.17
C ALA A 32 16.34 8.61 2.38
N ARG A 33 15.57 7.59 2.73
CA ARG A 33 14.26 7.30 2.14
C ARG A 33 13.22 7.14 3.23
N GLN A 34 11.96 7.32 2.86
CA GLN A 34 10.83 6.97 3.71
C GLN A 34 9.88 6.05 2.97
N VAL A 35 9.10 5.30 3.74
CA VAL A 35 8.09 4.39 3.23
C VAL A 35 6.77 4.72 3.89
N VAL A 36 5.71 4.83 3.10
CA VAL A 36 4.33 4.92 3.57
C VAL A 36 3.54 3.77 2.97
N GLU A 37 2.65 3.18 3.74
CA GLU A 37 1.77 2.10 3.29
C GLU A 37 0.36 2.63 3.02
N TYR A 38 -0.25 2.10 1.98
CA TYR A 38 -1.65 2.30 1.63
C TYR A 38 -2.32 0.95 1.40
N HIS A 39 -3.53 0.82 1.92
CA HIS A 39 -4.49 -0.05 1.29
C HIS A 39 -4.96 0.59 -0.01
N VAL A 40 -5.33 -0.24 -1.00
CA VAL A 40 -6.07 0.27 -2.17
C VAL A 40 -7.28 1.05 -1.67
N PRO A 41 -7.40 2.35 -2.02
CA PRO A 41 -8.53 3.17 -1.62
C PRO A 41 -9.85 2.58 -2.13
N PRO A 42 -10.94 2.72 -1.37
CA PRO A 42 -12.24 2.20 -1.78
C PRO A 42 -12.82 2.88 -3.03
N SER A 43 -12.32 4.06 -3.38
CA SER A 43 -12.64 4.76 -4.62
C SER A 43 -11.98 4.13 -5.85
N TRP A 44 -10.98 3.26 -5.67
CA TRP A 44 -10.20 2.71 -6.77
C TRP A 44 -10.82 1.44 -7.33
N ALA A 45 -10.96 1.38 -8.66
CA ALA A 45 -11.27 0.15 -9.38
C ALA A 45 -10.00 -0.36 -10.06
N VAL A 46 -9.21 -1.18 -9.36
CA VAL A 46 -8.04 -1.84 -9.92
C VAL A 46 -8.47 -3.17 -10.56
N PRO A 47 -8.42 -3.35 -11.90
CA PRO A 47 -9.03 -4.52 -12.55
C PRO A 47 -8.30 -5.83 -12.25
N SER A 48 -6.99 -5.78 -12.12
CA SER A 48 -6.14 -6.93 -11.80
C SER A 48 -4.77 -6.48 -11.32
N PHE A 49 -4.01 -7.39 -10.71
CA PHE A 49 -2.63 -7.12 -10.32
C PHE A 49 -1.76 -6.73 -11.52
N ALA A 50 -1.89 -7.44 -12.63
CA ALA A 50 -1.13 -7.15 -13.85
C ALA A 50 -1.47 -5.76 -14.41
N ALA A 51 -2.74 -5.36 -14.37
CA ALA A 51 -3.14 -4.01 -14.79
C ALA A 51 -2.55 -2.93 -13.88
N PHE A 52 -2.44 -3.20 -12.57
CA PHE A 52 -1.76 -2.30 -11.65
C PHE A 52 -0.28 -2.14 -12.01
N LEU A 53 0.45 -3.25 -12.18
CA LEU A 53 1.87 -3.21 -12.56
C LEU A 53 2.10 -2.50 -13.89
N ALA A 54 1.24 -2.73 -14.89
CA ALA A 54 1.31 -2.02 -16.16
C ALA A 54 1.11 -0.51 -15.98
N ALA A 55 0.16 -0.09 -15.15
CA ALA A 55 -0.03 1.32 -14.85
C ALA A 55 1.17 1.94 -14.11
N LEU A 56 1.83 1.19 -13.21
CA LEU A 56 3.06 1.66 -12.57
C LEU A 56 4.17 1.90 -13.59
N ASP A 57 4.33 1.01 -14.55
CA ASP A 57 5.31 1.15 -15.63
C ASP A 57 5.00 2.36 -16.52
N GLU A 58 3.75 2.48 -16.99
CA GLU A 58 3.25 3.62 -17.78
C GLU A 58 3.45 4.97 -17.05
N LEU A 59 3.27 4.97 -15.73
CA LEU A 59 3.43 6.17 -14.91
C LEU A 59 4.89 6.39 -14.46
N GLY A 60 5.81 5.47 -14.71
CA GLY A 60 7.17 5.55 -14.18
C GLY A 60 7.21 5.55 -12.65
N LEU A 61 6.30 4.79 -12.02
CA LEU A 61 6.17 4.63 -10.57
C LEU A 61 6.63 3.25 -10.08
N THR A 62 7.07 2.37 -10.97
CA THR A 62 7.71 1.10 -10.61
C THR A 62 8.90 1.36 -9.69
N TYR A 63 9.05 0.55 -8.63
CA TYR A 63 10.19 0.66 -7.73
C TYR A 63 11.52 0.51 -8.49
N ASP A 64 12.38 1.51 -8.36
CA ASP A 64 13.75 1.50 -8.88
C ASP A 64 14.73 1.28 -7.72
N PRO A 65 15.45 0.14 -7.68
CA PRO A 65 16.47 -0.14 -6.67
C PRO A 65 17.65 0.83 -6.69
N ALA A 66 17.95 1.49 -7.81
CA ALA A 66 19.06 2.44 -7.91
C ALA A 66 18.75 3.74 -7.18
N THR A 67 17.53 4.28 -7.32
CA THR A 67 17.09 5.49 -6.62
C THR A 67 16.43 5.19 -5.27
N ARG A 68 16.01 3.94 -5.07
CA ARG A 68 15.26 3.43 -3.90
C ARG A 68 13.93 4.15 -3.73
N THR A 69 13.24 4.39 -4.85
CA THR A 69 11.95 5.08 -4.90
C THR A 69 10.95 4.34 -5.80
N GLY A 70 9.66 4.49 -5.52
CA GLY A 70 8.57 3.92 -6.31
C GLY A 70 7.66 3.01 -5.47
N VAL A 71 6.76 2.31 -6.17
CA VAL A 71 5.72 1.47 -5.56
C VAL A 71 6.22 0.04 -5.35
N ILE A 72 6.01 -0.49 -4.14
CA ILE A 72 6.26 -1.88 -3.76
C ILE A 72 4.94 -2.49 -3.31
N VAL A 73 4.50 -3.60 -3.90
CA VAL A 73 3.27 -4.28 -3.46
C VAL A 73 3.61 -5.19 -2.27
N SER A 74 3.03 -4.91 -1.10
CA SER A 74 3.38 -5.57 0.17
C SER A 74 2.55 -6.82 0.46
N MET A 75 1.36 -6.93 -0.13
CA MET A 75 0.47 -8.08 0.03
C MET A 75 -0.06 -8.60 -1.32
N PRO A 76 -0.41 -9.90 -1.43
CA PRO A 76 -1.03 -10.45 -2.64
C PRO A 76 -2.30 -9.70 -3.03
N ALA A 77 -2.47 -9.45 -4.33
CA ALA A 77 -3.70 -8.90 -4.90
C ALA A 77 -4.77 -9.98 -5.03
N ILE A 78 -5.82 -9.84 -4.23
CA ILE A 78 -6.91 -10.82 -4.13
C ILE A 78 -8.21 -10.14 -4.58
N PRO A 79 -8.90 -10.65 -5.61
CA PRO A 79 -10.27 -10.25 -5.90
C PRO A 79 -11.21 -10.86 -4.84
N LEU A 80 -12.12 -10.05 -4.29
CA LEU A 80 -13.06 -10.51 -3.26
C LEU A 80 -14.18 -11.39 -3.82
N ALA A 81 -14.53 -11.22 -5.09
CA ALA A 81 -15.42 -12.08 -5.85
C ALA A 81 -15.04 -12.07 -7.35
N PRO A 82 -15.50 -13.04 -8.16
CA PRO A 82 -15.25 -13.04 -9.60
C PRO A 82 -15.76 -11.76 -10.27
N GLY A 83 -14.88 -11.04 -10.96
CA GLY A 83 -15.21 -9.79 -11.65
C GLY A 83 -15.11 -8.51 -10.80
N GLU A 84 -14.84 -8.63 -9.51
CA GLU A 84 -14.61 -7.47 -8.63
C GLU A 84 -13.19 -6.92 -8.73
N PRO A 85 -12.98 -5.61 -8.49
CA PRO A 85 -11.64 -5.03 -8.37
C PRO A 85 -10.78 -5.77 -7.35
N VAL A 86 -9.48 -5.87 -7.63
CA VAL A 86 -8.54 -6.49 -6.70
C VAL A 86 -8.24 -5.54 -5.54
N GLN A 87 -8.14 -6.11 -4.36
CA GLN A 87 -7.74 -5.41 -3.14
C GLN A 87 -6.38 -5.93 -2.68
N PHE A 88 -5.52 -5.00 -2.26
CA PHE A 88 -4.19 -5.30 -1.73
C PHE A 88 -3.67 -4.10 -0.94
N VAL A 89 -2.45 -4.29 -0.43
CA VAL A 89 -1.69 -3.27 0.28
C VAL A 89 -0.40 -3.03 -0.50
N PHE A 90 -0.01 -1.77 -0.61
CA PHE A 90 1.20 -1.35 -1.29
C PHE A 90 1.90 -0.23 -0.50
N CYS A 91 3.18 -0.08 -0.76
CA CYS A 91 4.01 0.94 -0.16
C CYS A 91 4.55 1.89 -1.23
N LEU A 92 4.68 3.18 -0.88
CA LEU A 92 5.48 4.14 -1.63
C LEU A 92 6.79 4.35 -0.90
N ALA A 93 7.92 4.04 -1.56
CA ALA A 93 9.25 4.48 -1.17
C ALA A 93 9.55 5.81 -1.85
N TYR A 94 9.97 6.83 -1.09
CA TYR A 94 10.10 8.20 -1.61
C TYR A 94 11.24 8.97 -0.95
N ASP A 95 11.66 10.04 -1.64
CA ASP A 95 12.53 11.05 -1.06
C ASP A 95 11.72 11.95 -0.10
N PRO A 96 12.08 12.05 1.19
CA PRO A 96 11.32 12.84 2.16
C PRO A 96 11.21 14.33 1.79
N THR A 97 12.13 14.86 0.99
CA THR A 97 12.10 16.26 0.54
C THR A 97 11.09 16.50 -0.57
N GLU A 98 10.76 15.47 -1.35
CA GLU A 98 9.76 15.51 -2.42
C GLU A 98 8.37 15.05 -1.91
N GLY A 99 8.35 14.16 -0.92
CA GLY A 99 7.14 13.55 -0.40
C GLY A 99 6.55 12.47 -1.32
N HIS A 100 5.46 11.85 -0.89
CA HIS A 100 4.78 10.78 -1.64
C HIS A 100 3.48 11.22 -2.32
N GLN A 101 2.97 12.42 -2.00
CA GLN A 101 1.64 12.87 -2.42
C GLN A 101 1.48 12.88 -3.94
N HIS A 102 2.47 13.40 -4.67
CA HIS A 102 2.41 13.46 -6.13
C HIS A 102 2.34 12.07 -6.78
N ALA A 103 3.06 11.07 -6.25
CA ALA A 103 2.95 9.69 -6.72
C ALA A 103 1.57 9.10 -6.42
N PHE A 104 1.04 9.35 -5.23
CA PHE A 104 -0.31 8.92 -4.85
C PHE A 104 -1.39 9.54 -5.75
N ASP A 105 -1.35 10.86 -5.96
CA ASP A 105 -2.34 11.59 -6.78
C ASP A 105 -2.40 11.07 -8.22
N ARG A 106 -1.25 10.65 -8.79
CA ARG A 106 -1.19 10.06 -10.13
C ARG A 106 -1.85 8.69 -10.18
N LEU A 107 -1.68 7.89 -9.14
CA LEU A 107 -2.39 6.60 -9.01
C LEU A 107 -3.88 6.83 -8.77
N ASP A 108 -4.23 7.82 -7.96
CA ASP A 108 -5.62 8.20 -7.69
C ASP A 108 -6.33 8.63 -8.97
N ALA A 109 -5.73 9.54 -9.75
CA ALA A 109 -6.25 9.94 -11.05
C ALA A 109 -6.41 8.77 -12.04
N ARG A 110 -5.62 7.71 -11.90
CA ARG A 110 -5.69 6.50 -12.76
C ARG A 110 -6.80 5.55 -12.36
N PHE A 111 -7.09 5.41 -11.07
CA PHE A 111 -7.92 4.33 -10.55
C PHE A 111 -9.21 4.78 -9.86
N ALA A 112 -9.30 6.02 -9.37
CA ALA A 112 -10.43 6.57 -8.61
C ALA A 112 -11.68 6.76 -9.50
N THR A 113 -12.32 5.64 -9.83
CA THR A 113 -13.43 5.54 -10.79
C THR A 113 -14.70 4.97 -10.13
N VAL A 114 -14.62 4.50 -8.89
CA VAL A 114 -15.78 4.05 -8.12
C VAL A 114 -16.52 5.28 -7.57
N PRO A 115 -17.84 5.41 -7.80
CA PRO A 115 -18.61 6.54 -7.29
C PRO A 115 -18.64 6.62 -5.76
N VAL A 116 -18.65 7.86 -5.25
CA VAL A 116 -18.78 8.14 -3.81
C VAL A 116 -20.14 7.64 -3.31
N GLY A 117 -20.14 6.83 -2.24
CA GLY A 117 -21.34 6.28 -1.62
C GLY A 117 -21.71 4.85 -2.07
N THR A 118 -20.97 4.26 -3.00
CA THR A 118 -21.11 2.83 -3.38
C THR A 118 -20.40 1.89 -2.40
N TYR A 119 -19.48 2.41 -1.59
CA TYR A 119 -18.60 1.63 -0.73
C TYR A 119 -19.22 1.30 0.64
N ASP A 120 -19.21 0.01 0.99
CA ASP A 120 -19.42 -0.48 2.34
C ASP A 120 -18.06 -0.80 2.99
N ALA A 121 -17.76 -0.15 4.11
CA ALA A 121 -16.49 -0.31 4.84
C ALA A 121 -16.21 -1.76 5.26
N SER A 122 -17.25 -2.59 5.43
CA SER A 122 -17.10 -4.00 5.77
C SER A 122 -16.48 -4.85 4.65
N GLN A 123 -16.43 -4.34 3.41
CA GLN A 123 -15.92 -5.04 2.24
C GLN A 123 -14.42 -4.81 1.99
N HIS A 124 -13.72 -4.11 2.87
CA HIS A 124 -12.30 -3.82 2.68
C HIS A 124 -11.41 -4.93 3.24
N VAL A 125 -10.26 -5.15 2.58
CA VAL A 125 -9.29 -6.13 3.08
C VAL A 125 -8.68 -5.60 4.38
N ALA A 126 -8.72 -6.44 5.42
CA ALA A 126 -8.31 -6.19 6.81
C ALA A 126 -9.33 -5.49 7.76
N THR A 127 -10.59 -5.28 7.35
CA THR A 127 -11.68 -4.81 8.25
C THR A 127 -12.35 -5.93 9.08
N GLY A 128 -11.86 -7.16 9.01
CA GLY A 128 -12.39 -8.26 9.82
C GLY A 128 -12.24 -7.95 11.30
N ALA A 129 -13.36 -7.72 12.00
CA ALA A 129 -13.39 -7.63 13.44
C ALA A 129 -12.82 -8.92 14.04
N VAL A 130 -11.61 -8.84 14.59
CA VAL A 130 -11.01 -9.94 15.33
C VAL A 130 -11.77 -10.04 16.65
N SER A 131 -12.72 -10.95 16.73
CA SER A 131 -13.43 -11.25 17.97
C SER A 131 -12.48 -12.04 18.88
N PHE A 132 -11.96 -11.39 19.92
CA PHE A 132 -11.24 -12.06 20.99
C PHE A 132 -12.25 -12.59 22.01
N SER A 133 -12.38 -13.91 22.11
CA SER A 133 -12.97 -14.53 23.30
C SER A 133 -11.86 -14.70 24.35
N SER A 134 -12.13 -14.20 25.56
CA SER A 134 -11.29 -14.37 26.76
C SER A 134 -11.26 -15.81 27.26
#